data_AF-A0A7S3F4Q8-F1
#
_entry.id   AF-A0A7S3F4Q8-F1
#
_cell.length_a   1.000
_cell.length_b   1.000
_cell.length_c   1.000
_cell.angle_alpha   90.00
_cell.angle_beta   90.00
_cell.angle_gamma   90.00
#
_symmetry.space_group_name_H-M   'P 1'
#
loop_
_entity.id
_entity.type
_entity.pdbx_description
1 polymer ?
#
loop_
_entity_poly.entity_id
_entity_poly.type
_entity_poly.pdbx_seq_one_letter_code
_entity_poly.pdbx_strand_id
1 'polypeptide(L)'
;WTHSDCSQRRCLFDCAGNATDGESHGVCIDGSCKCANGWAGAGCGEMACPGMHGRLCSGHGSCEGETGKCVCQAGWAGDDCSRTECSLHTCLNGGKCVNERCYCAL
;
A
#
# COMPACT_ATOMS: atom_id res chain seq x y z
N TRP A 1 -5.21 2.19 -28.75
CA TRP A 1 -5.40 2.95 -30.00
C TRP A 1 -6.73 3.70 -29.95
N THR A 2 -6.78 4.93 -29.43
CA THR A 2 -7.83 5.92 -29.76
C THR A 2 -7.37 7.31 -29.34
N HIS A 3 -6.53 7.92 -30.17
CA HIS A 3 -6.41 9.37 -30.33
C HIS A 3 -6.03 9.61 -31.81
N SER A 4 -6.30 10.79 -32.35
CA SER A 4 -6.32 11.09 -33.80
C SER A 4 -5.00 10.89 -34.56
N ASP A 5 -3.91 10.53 -33.89
CA ASP A 5 -2.59 10.40 -34.48
C ASP A 5 -1.99 8.98 -34.43
N CYS A 6 -2.64 8.01 -33.77
CA CYS A 6 -2.11 6.67 -33.54
C CYS A 6 -0.69 6.62 -32.94
N SER A 7 -0.17 7.74 -32.39
CA SER A 7 1.22 7.88 -31.95
C SER A 7 1.44 7.34 -30.54
N GLN A 8 0.39 7.32 -29.73
CA GLN A 8 0.48 6.97 -28.31
C GLN A 8 0.07 5.52 -28.08
N ARG A 9 1.04 4.69 -27.68
CA ARG A 9 0.74 3.35 -27.15
C ARG A 9 -0.12 3.53 -25.90
N ARG A 10 -1.37 3.07 -25.97
CA ARG A 10 -2.29 3.20 -24.84
C ARG A 10 -1.81 2.29 -23.72
N CYS A 11 -1.72 2.86 -22.52
CA CYS A 11 -1.56 2.07 -21.32
C CYS A 11 -2.88 1.40 -20.92
N LEU A 12 -2.77 0.26 -20.24
CA LEU A 12 -3.93 -0.47 -19.76
C LEU A 12 -4.67 0.38 -18.71
N PHE A 13 -5.95 0.66 -18.95
CA PHE A 13 -6.79 1.51 -18.10
C PHE A 13 -6.18 2.89 -17.76
N ASP A 14 -5.36 3.45 -18.66
CA ASP A 14 -4.67 4.73 -18.44
C ASP A 14 -3.88 4.77 -17.11
N CYS A 15 -3.37 3.61 -16.68
CA CYS A 15 -2.69 3.38 -15.42
C CYS A 15 -3.51 3.73 -14.16
N ALA A 16 -4.83 3.78 -14.27
CA ALA A 16 -5.78 3.96 -13.16
C ALA A 16 -6.36 2.63 -12.63
N GLY A 17 -6.10 1.52 -13.32
CA GLY A 17 -6.69 0.23 -12.99
C GLY A 17 -8.22 0.24 -13.12
N ASN A 18 -8.91 -0.45 -12.20
CA ASN A 18 -10.38 -0.38 -12.07
C ASN A 18 -10.82 0.62 -10.99
N ALA A 19 -9.99 1.63 -10.72
CA ALA A 19 -10.30 2.63 -9.71
C ALA A 19 -11.47 3.52 -10.18
N THR A 20 -12.40 3.81 -9.28
CA THR A 20 -13.59 4.64 -9.55
C THR A 20 -13.39 6.11 -9.18
N ASP A 21 -12.22 6.46 -8.64
CA ASP A 21 -11.84 7.82 -8.25
C ASP A 21 -11.41 8.69 -9.45
N GLY A 22 -11.13 8.07 -10.61
CA GLY A 22 -10.73 8.76 -11.82
C GLY A 22 -9.27 9.25 -11.81
N GLU A 23 -8.48 8.79 -10.84
CA GLU A 23 -7.07 9.16 -10.71
C GLU A 23 -6.16 8.10 -11.35
N SER A 24 -5.08 8.55 -11.99
CA SER A 24 -4.05 7.63 -12.49
C SER A 24 -3.12 7.22 -11.36
N HIS A 25 -2.94 5.92 -11.15
CA HIS A 25 -2.04 5.33 -10.17
C HIS A 25 -0.67 5.02 -10.75
N GLY A 26 -0.31 5.66 -11.85
CA GLY A 26 0.98 5.46 -12.49
C GLY A 26 1.22 6.43 -13.62
N VAL A 27 2.35 6.24 -14.29
CA VAL A 27 2.73 6.99 -15.49
C VAL A 27 2.79 6.02 -16.65
N CYS A 28 2.15 6.40 -17.76
CA CYS A 28 2.22 5.64 -18.99
C CYS A 28 3.56 5.89 -19.69
N ILE A 29 4.37 4.84 -19.87
CA ILE A 29 5.67 4.89 -20.54
C ILE A 29 5.70 3.82 -21.63
N ASP A 30 5.74 4.25 -22.90
CA ASP A 30 5.78 3.37 -24.08
C ASP A 30 4.71 2.26 -24.10
N GLY A 31 3.51 2.53 -23.58
CA GLY A 31 2.41 1.57 -23.52
C GLY A 31 2.43 0.63 -22.32
N SER A 32 3.37 0.81 -21.39
CA SER A 32 3.43 0.10 -20.12
C SER A 32 3.26 1.06 -18.96
N CYS A 33 2.52 0.65 -17.93
CA CYS A 33 2.33 1.46 -16.74
C CYS A 33 3.50 1.33 -15.78
N LYS A 34 4.11 2.45 -15.42
CA LYS A 34 4.98 2.56 -14.25
C LYS A 34 4.14 3.02 -13.07
N CYS A 35 3.81 2.10 -12.18
CA CYS A 35 2.92 2.40 -11.06
C CYS A 35 3.56 3.31 -10.02
N ALA A 36 2.72 4.15 -9.41
CA ALA A 36 3.05 4.94 -8.25
C ALA A 36 3.26 4.03 -7.03
N ASN A 37 3.93 4.55 -6.00
CA ASN A 37 4.14 3.81 -4.76
C ASN A 37 2.81 3.34 -4.17
N GLY A 38 2.74 2.05 -3.82
CA GLY A 38 1.52 1.43 -3.31
C GLY A 38 0.64 0.78 -4.37
N TRP A 39 0.97 0.91 -5.66
CA TRP A 39 0.19 0.32 -6.75
C TRP A 39 1.03 -0.63 -7.61
N ALA A 40 0.36 -1.64 -8.15
CA ALA A 40 0.94 -2.73 -8.91
C ALA A 40 -0.03 -3.24 -9.99
N GLY A 41 0.46 -4.19 -10.79
CA GLY A 41 -0.27 -4.77 -11.92
C GLY A 41 -0.13 -3.96 -13.21
N ALA A 42 -0.48 -4.56 -14.34
CA ALA A 42 -0.24 -3.99 -15.67
C ALA A 42 -0.96 -2.65 -15.94
N GLY A 43 -2.01 -2.35 -15.16
CA GLY A 43 -2.73 -1.09 -15.20
C GLY A 43 -2.72 -0.31 -13.88
N CYS A 44 -1.89 -0.68 -12.90
CA CYS A 44 -1.83 -0.04 -11.56
C CYS A 44 -3.15 -0.08 -10.78
N GLY A 45 -3.95 -1.13 -10.98
CA GLY A 45 -5.22 -1.34 -10.26
C GLY A 45 -5.12 -2.23 -9.03
N GLU A 46 -3.96 -2.81 -8.79
CA GLU A 46 -3.72 -3.70 -7.66
C GLU A 46 -2.94 -2.96 -6.59
N MET A 47 -3.26 -3.17 -5.31
CA MET A 47 -2.44 -2.63 -4.23
C MET A 47 -1.15 -3.44 -4.13
N ALA A 48 0.00 -2.75 -4.15
CA ALA A 48 1.30 -3.38 -4.00
C ALA A 48 1.50 -3.97 -2.60
N CYS A 49 0.92 -3.31 -1.58
CA CYS A 49 0.99 -3.76 -0.20
C CYS A 49 -0.39 -4.15 0.34
N PRO A 50 -0.47 -5.09 1.29
CA PRO A 50 -1.72 -5.46 1.92
C PRO A 50 -2.25 -4.34 2.81
N GLY A 51 -3.53 -4.40 3.16
CA GLY A 51 -4.17 -3.38 3.99
C GLY A 51 -5.65 -3.65 4.24
N MET A 52 -6.17 -3.05 5.31
CA MET A 52 -7.57 -3.12 5.70
C MET A 52 -8.30 -1.82 5.34
N HIS A 53 -9.63 -1.93 5.14
CA HIS A 53 -10.52 -0.78 4.89
C HIS A 53 -10.09 0.11 3.71
N GLY A 54 -9.47 -0.48 2.68
CA GLY A 54 -9.00 0.25 1.50
C GLY A 54 -7.81 1.17 1.76
N ARG A 55 -7.07 0.98 2.85
CA ARG A 55 -5.85 1.75 3.16
C ARG A 55 -4.63 0.84 3.09
N LEU A 56 -3.63 1.26 2.32
CA LEU A 56 -2.30 0.62 2.29
C LEU A 56 -1.72 0.51 3.69
N CYS A 57 -1.22 -0.68 4.05
CA CYS A 57 -0.68 -0.97 5.38
C CYS A 57 -1.64 -0.54 6.50
N SER A 58 -2.95 -0.67 6.23
CA SER A 58 -4.05 -0.27 7.12
C SER A 58 -4.03 1.20 7.58
N GLY A 59 -3.22 2.05 6.94
CA GLY A 59 -2.94 3.42 7.37
C GLY A 59 -1.99 3.55 8.57
N HIS A 60 -1.34 2.45 8.95
CA HIS A 60 -0.46 2.34 10.13
C HIS A 60 0.97 1.92 9.77
N GLY A 61 1.36 2.16 8.51
CA GLY A 61 2.67 1.80 8.00
C GLY A 61 2.97 2.50 6.68
N SER A 62 4.21 2.35 6.24
CA SER A 62 4.66 2.75 4.90
C SER A 62 4.76 1.52 4.01
N CYS A 63 4.26 1.63 2.78
CA CYS A 63 4.38 0.57 1.78
C CYS A 63 5.70 0.70 1.02
N GLU A 64 6.54 -0.34 1.08
CA GLU A 64 7.68 -0.49 0.18
C GLU A 64 7.20 -1.03 -1.16
N GLY A 65 6.89 -0.11 -2.10
CA GLY A 65 6.27 -0.46 -3.39
C GLY A 65 7.05 -1.48 -4.23
N GLU A 66 8.37 -1.59 -4.07
CA GLU A 66 9.21 -2.56 -4.80
C GLU A 66 9.09 -3.98 -4.24
N THR A 67 8.94 -4.14 -2.92
CA THR A 67 8.89 -5.43 -2.24
C THR A 67 7.46 -5.87 -1.91
N GLY A 68 6.51 -4.94 -1.95
CA GLY A 68 5.13 -5.14 -1.51
C GLY A 68 4.98 -5.30 0.00
N LYS A 69 5.99 -4.91 0.78
CA LYS A 69 6.00 -5.07 2.23
C LYS A 69 5.60 -3.80 2.96
N CYS A 70 4.89 -3.97 4.06
CA CYS A 70 4.59 -2.88 4.98
C CYS A 70 5.65 -2.73 6.06
N VAL A 71 6.14 -1.50 6.23
CA VAL A 71 6.95 -1.08 7.38
C VAL A 71 6.01 -0.41 8.37
N CYS A 72 5.67 -1.11 9.45
CA CYS A 72 4.69 -0.61 10.42
C CYS A 72 5.24 0.51 11.29
N GLN A 73 4.36 1.45 11.63
CA GLN A 73 4.62 2.48 12.63
C GLN A 73 4.68 1.85 14.02
N ALA A 74 5.36 2.52 14.96
CA ALA A 74 5.51 2.02 16.33
C ALA A 74 4.15 1.69 16.98
N GLY A 75 4.06 0.50 17.59
CA GLY A 75 2.82 0.01 18.21
C GLY A 75 1.90 -0.77 17.25
N TRP A 76 2.22 -0.82 15.96
CA TRP A 76 1.51 -1.61 14.96
C TRP A 76 2.38 -2.72 14.39
N ALA A 77 1.75 -3.82 13.98
CA ALA A 77 2.40 -5.04 13.55
C ALA A 77 1.51 -5.87 12.62
N GLY A 78 2.09 -6.94 12.08
CA GLY A 78 1.48 -7.78 11.05
C GLY A 78 1.84 -7.32 9.64
N ASP A 79 1.61 -8.18 8.66
CA ASP A 79 2.02 -7.96 7.27
C ASP A 79 1.35 -6.72 6.63
N ASP A 80 0.19 -6.31 7.17
CA ASP A 80 -0.62 -5.19 6.72
C ASP A 80 -0.76 -4.07 7.78
N CYS A 81 0.01 -4.15 8.87
CA CYS A 81 -0.04 -3.23 10.01
C CYS A 81 -1.44 -3.04 10.63
N SER A 82 -2.35 -4.01 10.49
CA SER A 82 -3.70 -3.95 11.08
C SER A 82 -3.74 -4.32 12.56
N ARG A 83 -2.68 -4.94 13.09
CA ARG A 83 -2.63 -5.43 14.47
C ARG A 83 -1.83 -4.48 15.34
N THR A 84 -2.20 -4.36 16.60
CA THR A 84 -1.33 -3.69 17.56
C THR A 84 -0.29 -4.68 18.09
N GLU A 85 0.88 -4.20 18.51
CA GLU A 85 1.89 -5.04 19.20
C GLU A 85 1.30 -5.74 20.43
N CYS A 86 0.35 -5.08 21.08
CA CYS A 86 -0.50 -5.62 22.14
C CYS A 86 -1.28 -6.87 21.70
N SER A 87 -1.88 -6.87 20.51
CA SER A 87 -2.62 -8.02 19.97
C SER A 87 -1.74 -9.25 19.78
N LEU A 88 -0.42 -9.07 19.66
CA LEU A 88 0.56 -10.15 19.51
C LEU A 88 1.13 -10.64 20.85
N HIS A 89 0.66 -10.12 21.99
CA HIS A 89 1.23 -10.36 23.33
C HIS A 89 2.71 -9.97 23.50
N THR A 90 3.30 -9.27 22.55
CA THR A 90 4.71 -8.86 22.59
C THR A 90 4.81 -7.35 22.51
N CYS A 91 4.83 -6.69 23.66
CA CYS A 91 5.39 -5.35 23.76
C CYS A 91 6.93 -5.48 23.76
N LEU A 92 7.61 -4.61 22.99
CA LEU A 92 9.07 -4.53 22.99
C LEU A 92 9.61 -4.34 24.41
N ASN A 93 10.75 -4.97 24.72
CA ASN A 93 11.44 -4.91 26.02
C ASN A 93 10.59 -5.33 27.24
N GLY A 94 9.60 -6.21 27.06
CA GLY A 94 8.78 -6.70 28.17
C GLY A 94 7.79 -5.66 28.72
N GLY A 95 7.42 -4.66 27.91
CA GLY A 95 6.43 -3.66 28.27
C GLY A 95 5.05 -4.23 28.59
N LYS A 96 4.23 -3.46 29.32
CA LYS A 96 2.86 -3.83 29.65
C LYS A 96 1.89 -3.28 28.61
N CYS A 97 1.00 -4.14 28.12
CA CYS A 97 -0.11 -3.72 27.29
C CYS A 97 -1.23 -3.12 28.15
N VAL A 98 -1.64 -1.88 27.86
CA VAL A 98 -2.83 -1.23 28.47
C VAL A 98 -3.58 -0.47 27.39
N ASN A 99 -4.86 -0.81 27.16
CA ASN A 99 -5.72 -0.19 26.14
C ASN A 99 -5.04 -0.13 24.75
N GLU A 100 -4.55 -1.28 24.27
CA GLU A 100 -3.87 -1.42 22.97
C GLU A 100 -2.61 -0.60 22.78
N ARG A 101 -2.08 -0.01 23.86
CA ARG A 101 -0.83 0.74 23.88
C ARG A 101 0.19 0.07 24.79
N CYS A 102 1.40 -0.10 24.29
CA CYS A 102 2.51 -0.61 25.09
C CYS A 102 3.11 0.52 25.94
N TYR A 103 3.33 0.22 27.21
CA TYR A 103 4.05 1.07 28.17
C TYR A 103 5.33 0.35 28.59
N CYS A 104 6.46 1.05 28.55
CA CYS A 104 7.75 0.48 28.98
C CYS A 104 7.66 0.04 30.44
N ALA A 105 8.19 -1.15 30.75
CA ALA A 105 8.51 -1.52 32.12
C ALA A 105 9.79 -0.77 32.51
N LEU A 106 9.72 0.01 33.60
CA LEU A 106 10.88 0.71 34.18
C LEU A 106 11.75 -0.27 34.97
#